data_AF-A0A815NAD5-F1
#
_entry.id   AF-A0A815NAD5-F1
#
_cell.length_a   1.000
_cell.length_b   1.000
_cell.length_c   1.000
_cell.angle_alpha   90.00
_cell.angle_beta   90.00
_cell.angle_gamma   90.00
#
_symmetry.space_group_name_H-M   'P 1'
#
loop_
_entity.id
_entity.type
_entity.pdbx_description
1 polymer ?
#
loop_
_entity_poly.entity_id
_entity_poly.type
_entity_poly.pdbx_seq_one_letter_code
_entity_poly.pdbx_strand_id
1 'polypeptide(L)'
;MQMMRKLEPTGIAAAEIDGMIIHSFLGEQRNSGKPRTIKPGDSKLEKEWRSVECLLIDKMSMIGLTLLAKLNRIISIAKHVDPQVPFGGVNIIFFGDYLQYRPVYDTLLHTDFSLSSKNKSGKLPTEKEIQQRVARSLILQINCVAPILMFRNEVRTQLNNKPAIHNAAQLGHVPMVCIAQDTCNGKPIEDPILIKKLLELSDNKTEHLPGLLLFVPGMPAILTQNIAIELRLINGINGIFQQLVYQADSVSTDVLSEIFPKNTQYIHRLLYALIEIAKSKIESNLEELQPKLVPIPVIEQTFRVDVSDVFPKDKKSKSN
;
A
#
# COMPACT_ATOMS: atom_id res chain seq x y z
N MET A 1 -9.65 20.41 15.76
CA MET A 1 -9.04 19.29 16.52
C MET A 1 -9.35 18.01 15.77
N GLN A 2 -8.37 17.14 15.55
CA GLN A 2 -8.54 15.95 14.69
C GLN A 2 -9.04 14.76 15.53
N MET A 3 -10.19 14.19 15.16
CA MET A 3 -10.77 13.01 15.84
C MET A 3 -10.05 11.70 15.50
N MET A 4 -9.53 11.59 14.28
CA MET A 4 -8.87 10.37 13.79
C MET A 4 -7.39 10.64 13.54
N ARG A 5 -6.51 9.83 14.15
CA ARG A 5 -5.05 9.87 13.89
C ARG A 5 -4.62 8.64 13.08
N LYS A 6 -3.60 8.82 12.24
CA LYS A 6 -3.04 7.77 11.40
C LYS A 6 -1.58 7.55 11.78
N LEU A 7 -1.19 6.31 12.04
CA LEU A 7 0.15 5.95 12.46
C LEU A 7 0.75 4.86 11.58
N GLU A 8 2.05 4.96 11.38
CA GLU A 8 2.83 4.06 10.53
C GLU A 8 4.19 3.72 11.15
N PRO A 9 4.73 2.49 11.00
CA PRO A 9 6.03 2.10 11.54
C PRO A 9 7.21 2.77 10.84
N THR A 10 7.04 3.20 9.58
CA THR A 10 8.12 3.78 8.76
C THR A 10 7.80 5.20 8.32
N GLY A 11 8.84 6.02 8.10
CA GLY A 11 8.68 7.41 7.68
C GLY A 11 8.12 7.59 6.27
N ILE A 12 8.39 6.64 5.38
CA ILE A 12 7.86 6.67 4.01
C ILE A 12 6.35 6.39 4.05
N ALA A 13 5.93 5.31 4.71
CA ALA A 13 4.51 4.96 4.82
C ALA A 13 3.71 6.01 5.62
N ALA A 14 4.28 6.57 6.69
CA ALA A 14 3.66 7.68 7.42
C ALA A 14 3.38 8.88 6.51
N ALA A 15 4.31 9.22 5.62
CA ALA A 15 4.13 10.32 4.68
C ALA A 15 3.14 10.02 3.54
N GLU A 16 2.80 8.75 3.31
CA GLU A 16 1.85 8.31 2.27
C GLU A 16 0.40 8.56 2.69
N ILE A 17 0.09 8.35 3.96
CA ILE A 17 -1.26 8.52 4.50
C ILE A 17 -1.48 9.87 5.20
N ASP A 18 -0.55 10.83 5.08
CA ASP A 18 -0.49 12.04 5.92
C ASP A 18 -0.60 11.70 7.42
N GLY A 19 0.11 10.65 7.81
CA GLY A 19 0.17 10.10 9.16
C GLY A 19 1.47 10.46 9.89
N MET A 20 1.63 9.86 11.06
CA MET A 20 2.80 10.05 11.92
C MET A 20 3.56 8.73 12.10
N ILE A 21 4.88 8.80 12.23
CA ILE A 21 5.68 7.63 12.59
C ILE A 21 5.32 7.23 14.03
N ILE A 22 4.98 5.96 14.26
CA ILE A 22 4.57 5.46 15.60
C ILE A 22 5.62 5.84 16.65
N HIS A 23 6.91 5.60 16.41
CA HIS A 23 7.96 5.91 17.37
C HIS A 23 8.09 7.41 17.67
N SER A 24 8.04 8.26 16.64
CA SER A 24 8.07 9.72 16.81
C SER A 24 6.84 10.20 17.59
N PHE A 25 5.70 9.59 17.32
CA PHE A 25 4.44 9.85 17.99
C PHE A 25 4.45 9.41 19.47
N LEU A 26 5.11 8.30 19.80
CA LEU A 26 5.36 7.87 21.17
C LEU A 26 6.45 8.72 21.86
N GLY A 27 7.07 9.67 21.16
CA GLY A 27 8.10 10.55 21.70
C GLY A 27 9.48 9.91 21.83
N GLU A 28 9.74 8.80 21.14
CA GLU A 28 11.05 8.16 21.07
C GLU A 28 11.89 8.86 19.97
N GLN A 29 12.85 9.70 20.37
CA GLN A 29 13.83 10.25 19.44
C GLN A 29 15.03 9.30 19.32
N ARG A 30 15.44 9.01 18.09
CA ARG A 30 16.60 8.14 17.77
C ARG A 30 17.92 8.58 18.42
N ASN A 31 18.05 9.87 18.80
CA ASN A 31 19.31 10.46 19.27
C ASN A 31 19.35 10.82 20.77
N SER A 32 18.26 10.63 21.51
CA SER A 32 18.26 10.88 22.96
C SER A 32 18.50 9.55 23.67
N GLY A 33 19.72 9.30 24.17
CA GLY A 33 20.10 8.07 24.88
C GLY A 33 19.32 7.76 26.17
N LYS A 34 18.20 8.45 26.44
CA LYS A 34 17.27 8.17 27.53
C LYS A 34 15.83 8.13 27.00
N PRO A 35 15.06 7.07 27.27
CA PRO A 35 13.66 7.00 26.90
C PRO A 35 12.88 8.11 27.62
N ARG A 36 12.01 8.82 26.89
CA ARG A 36 11.15 9.86 27.48
C ARG A 36 10.24 9.22 28.53
N THR A 37 10.37 9.67 29.79
CA THR A 37 9.54 9.17 30.88
C THR A 37 8.18 9.88 30.84
N ILE A 38 7.17 9.23 30.25
CA ILE A 38 5.80 9.74 30.21
C ILE A 38 5.16 9.50 31.58
N LYS A 39 4.66 10.57 32.19
CA LYS A 39 4.01 10.55 33.51
C LYS A 39 2.56 11.02 33.38
N PRO A 40 1.64 10.51 34.22
CA PRO A 40 0.32 11.11 34.39
C PRO A 40 0.46 12.61 34.76
N GLY A 41 -0.34 13.49 34.13
CA GLY A 41 -0.23 14.93 34.32
C GLY A 41 0.60 15.66 33.25
N ASP A 42 1.09 14.97 32.21
CA ASP A 42 1.70 15.64 31.04
C ASP A 42 0.60 16.36 30.25
N SER A 43 0.34 17.60 30.65
CA SER A 43 -0.68 18.48 30.07
C SER A 43 -0.54 18.69 28.55
N LYS A 44 0.65 18.51 27.98
CA LYS A 44 0.84 18.57 26.51
C LYS A 44 0.30 17.29 25.85
N LEU A 45 0.67 16.13 26.39
CA LEU A 45 0.20 14.84 25.91
C LEU A 45 -1.32 14.73 26.05
N GLU A 46 -1.87 15.12 27.19
CA GLU A 46 -3.31 15.07 27.45
C GLU A 46 -4.12 15.96 26.50
N LYS A 47 -3.67 17.20 26.28
CA LYS A 47 -4.30 18.09 25.28
C LYS A 47 -4.23 17.49 23.89
N GLU A 48 -3.12 16.84 23.55
CA GLU A 48 -2.90 16.22 22.26
C GLU A 48 -3.85 15.02 22.01
N TRP A 49 -4.09 14.21 23.03
CA TRP A 49 -4.93 13.02 22.96
C TRP A 49 -6.40 13.25 23.27
N ARG A 50 -6.76 14.36 23.92
CA ARG A 50 -8.14 14.63 24.38
C ARG A 50 -9.18 14.42 23.28
N SER A 51 -8.94 14.95 22.07
CA SER A 51 -9.88 14.87 20.95
C SER A 51 -9.78 13.58 20.12
N VAL A 52 -8.81 12.71 20.37
CA VAL A 52 -8.57 11.53 19.53
C VAL A 52 -9.52 10.41 19.92
N GLU A 53 -10.39 10.00 19.02
CA GLU A 53 -11.38 8.94 19.25
C GLU A 53 -11.05 7.67 18.46
N CYS A 54 -10.31 7.81 17.36
CA CYS A 54 -9.91 6.70 16.50
C CYS A 54 -8.43 6.78 16.13
N LEU A 55 -7.75 5.63 16.12
CA LEU A 55 -6.37 5.46 15.69
C LEU A 55 -6.33 4.43 14.56
N LEU A 56 -5.85 4.87 13.41
CA LEU A 56 -5.64 4.04 12.23
C LEU A 56 -4.16 3.66 12.17
N ILE A 57 -3.86 2.37 12.16
CA ILE A 57 -2.50 1.85 12.22
C ILE A 57 -2.27 0.97 11.00
N ASP A 58 -1.49 1.43 10.04
CA ASP A 58 -1.16 0.65 8.85
C ASP A 58 0.21 -0.06 9.03
N LYS A 59 0.52 -1.01 8.14
CA LYS A 59 1.66 -1.94 8.22
C LYS A 59 1.73 -2.71 9.54
N MET A 60 0.59 -3.23 9.98
CA MET A 60 0.44 -3.99 11.24
C MET A 60 1.48 -5.09 11.44
N SER A 61 1.95 -5.75 10.37
CA SER A 61 2.95 -6.82 10.47
C SER A 61 4.28 -6.38 11.08
N MET A 62 4.62 -5.10 10.93
CA MET A 62 5.86 -4.51 11.44
C MET A 62 5.74 -4.03 12.90
N ILE A 63 4.56 -4.18 13.51
CA ILE A 63 4.31 -3.79 14.90
C ILE A 63 4.50 -5.02 15.78
N GLY A 64 5.40 -4.90 16.76
CA GLY A 64 5.59 -5.94 17.75
C GLY A 64 4.80 -5.73 19.04
N LEU A 65 4.76 -6.76 19.87
CA LEU A 65 4.05 -6.75 21.15
C LEU A 65 4.59 -5.70 22.12
N THR A 66 5.89 -5.43 22.11
CA THR A 66 6.48 -4.41 23.00
C THR A 66 6.01 -3.01 22.58
N LEU A 67 6.02 -2.73 21.28
CA LEU A 67 5.54 -1.46 20.74
C LEU A 67 4.04 -1.25 21.04
N LEU A 68 3.23 -2.30 20.85
CA LEU A 68 1.80 -2.26 21.13
C LEU A 68 1.49 -2.01 22.62
N ALA A 69 2.22 -2.68 23.53
CA ALA A 69 2.09 -2.47 24.98
C ALA A 69 2.39 -1.03 25.37
N LYS A 70 3.47 -0.47 24.82
CA LYS A 70 3.86 0.93 25.03
C LYS A 70 2.78 1.89 24.54
N LEU A 71 2.25 1.66 23.33
CA LEU A 71 1.17 2.46 22.76
C LEU A 71 -0.05 2.46 23.68
N ASN A 72 -0.52 1.28 24.12
CA ASN A 72 -1.62 1.16 25.07
C ASN A 72 -1.39 1.96 26.35
N ARG A 73 -0.21 1.78 26.97
CA ARG A 73 0.16 2.50 28.20
C ARG A 73 0.11 4.01 28.02
N ILE A 74 0.67 4.52 26.93
CA ILE A 74 0.75 5.96 26.68
C ILE A 74 -0.64 6.54 26.45
N ILE A 75 -1.51 5.84 25.72
CA ILE A 75 -2.88 6.29 25.48
C ILE A 75 -3.69 6.29 26.78
N SER A 76 -3.60 5.23 27.59
CA SER A 76 -4.29 5.16 28.88
C SER A 76 -3.87 6.29 29.81
N ILE A 77 -2.56 6.62 29.85
CA ILE A 77 -2.05 7.77 30.62
C ILE A 77 -2.60 9.09 30.06
N ALA A 78 -2.57 9.28 28.74
CA ALA A 78 -3.00 10.53 28.11
C ALA A 78 -4.50 10.79 28.20
N LYS A 79 -5.31 9.73 28.24
CA LYS A 79 -6.76 9.79 28.33
C LYS A 79 -7.29 9.83 29.76
N HIS A 80 -6.43 9.64 30.77
CA HIS A 80 -6.80 9.57 32.20
C HIS A 80 -7.92 8.56 32.48
N VAL A 81 -7.84 7.39 31.86
CA VAL A 81 -8.81 6.31 32.07
C VAL A 81 -8.15 5.17 32.83
N ASP A 82 -8.97 4.32 33.41
CA ASP A 82 -8.52 3.09 34.06
C ASP A 82 -7.56 2.31 33.13
N PRO A 83 -6.36 1.92 33.59
CA PRO A 83 -5.42 1.09 32.83
C PRO A 83 -6.00 -0.22 32.29
N GLN A 84 -7.10 -0.71 32.86
CA GLN A 84 -7.83 -1.89 32.38
C GLN A 84 -8.62 -1.62 31.10
N VAL A 85 -8.91 -0.36 30.76
CA VAL A 85 -9.58 -0.01 29.52
C VAL A 85 -8.57 -0.05 28.37
N PRO A 86 -8.71 -0.97 27.39
CA PRO A 86 -7.84 -1.06 26.24
C PRO A 86 -7.73 0.28 25.52
N PHE A 87 -6.50 0.71 25.26
CA PHE A 87 -6.13 1.96 24.60
C PHE A 87 -6.89 3.18 25.14
N GLY A 88 -7.21 3.21 26.44
CA GLY A 88 -7.96 4.31 27.06
C GLY A 88 -9.31 4.60 26.38
N GLY A 89 -9.94 3.58 25.77
CA GLY A 89 -11.22 3.70 25.08
C GLY A 89 -11.13 4.27 23.66
N VAL A 90 -9.93 4.47 23.12
CA VAL A 90 -9.73 4.88 21.73
C VAL A 90 -9.98 3.69 20.80
N ASN A 91 -10.78 3.89 19.75
CA ASN A 91 -11.01 2.86 18.73
C ASN A 91 -9.74 2.66 17.91
N ILE A 92 -9.27 1.42 17.78
CA ILE A 92 -8.08 1.09 16.99
C ILE A 92 -8.48 0.31 15.75
N ILE A 93 -8.05 0.78 14.57
CA ILE A 93 -8.23 0.08 13.30
C ILE A 93 -6.85 -0.27 12.76
N PHE A 94 -6.58 -1.57 12.61
CA PHE A 94 -5.33 -2.06 12.02
C PHE A 94 -5.50 -2.34 10.53
N PHE A 95 -4.50 -1.96 9.75
CA PHE A 95 -4.35 -2.26 8.33
C PHE A 95 -3.00 -2.91 8.07
N GLY A 96 -2.94 -3.76 7.05
CA GLY A 96 -1.72 -4.42 6.60
C GLY A 96 -1.83 -5.94 6.56
N ASP A 97 -0.78 -6.56 6.03
CA ASP A 97 -0.68 -8.00 5.82
C ASP A 97 0.43 -8.58 6.69
N TYR A 98 0.07 -9.52 7.58
CA TYR A 98 0.97 -10.22 8.50
C TYR A 98 2.17 -10.91 7.83
N LEU A 99 2.10 -11.19 6.53
CA LEU A 99 3.13 -11.90 5.78
C LEU A 99 4.15 -11.00 5.08
N GLN A 100 4.00 -9.67 5.13
CA GLN A 100 4.95 -8.74 4.49
C GLN A 100 6.30 -8.70 5.21
N TYR A 101 6.37 -7.96 6.33
CA TYR A 101 7.62 -7.75 7.07
C TYR A 101 7.41 -7.94 8.57
N ARG A 102 8.34 -8.65 9.21
CA ARG A 102 8.36 -8.86 10.67
C ARG A 102 8.82 -7.60 11.41
N PRO A 103 8.40 -7.38 12.67
CA PRO A 103 8.90 -6.29 13.48
C PRO A 103 10.39 -6.50 13.77
N VAL A 104 11.17 -5.42 13.68
CA VAL A 104 12.63 -5.47 13.89
C VAL A 104 12.93 -5.42 15.39
N TYR A 105 13.65 -6.42 15.92
CA TYR A 105 14.00 -6.57 17.34
C TYR A 105 12.80 -6.63 18.33
N ASP A 106 11.60 -6.94 17.86
CA ASP A 106 10.40 -7.11 18.70
C ASP A 106 9.69 -8.43 18.40
N THR A 107 8.80 -8.84 19.29
CA THR A 107 8.04 -10.10 19.22
C THR A 107 6.79 -9.92 18.38
N LEU A 108 6.47 -10.91 17.53
CA LEU A 108 5.31 -10.90 16.64
C LEU A 108 3.98 -10.85 17.42
N LEU A 109 2.98 -10.17 16.88
CA LEU A 109 1.66 -10.04 17.52
C LEU A 109 0.94 -11.39 17.71
N HIS A 110 1.18 -12.35 16.82
CA HIS A 110 0.59 -13.69 16.87
C HIS A 110 1.41 -14.70 17.68
N THR A 111 2.48 -14.27 18.36
CA THR A 111 3.29 -15.18 19.19
C THR A 111 2.43 -15.83 20.28
N ASP A 112 2.52 -17.14 20.37
CA ASP A 112 1.87 -17.92 21.42
C ASP A 112 2.85 -18.18 22.58
N PHE A 113 2.57 -17.56 23.72
CA PHE A 113 3.38 -17.71 24.92
C PHE A 113 3.12 -19.03 25.66
N SER A 114 2.04 -19.76 25.34
CA SER A 114 1.75 -21.07 25.93
C SER A 114 2.77 -22.13 25.47
N LEU A 115 3.25 -22.03 24.23
CA LEU A 115 4.22 -22.96 23.63
C LEU A 115 5.64 -22.81 24.19
N SER A 116 6.01 -21.60 24.65
CA SER A 116 7.32 -21.34 25.29
C SER A 116 7.41 -21.83 26.74
N SER A 117 6.28 -22.22 27.35
CA SER A 117 6.23 -22.62 28.77
C SER A 117 6.77 -24.03 29.05
N LYS A 118 7.14 -24.81 28.02
CA LYS A 118 7.52 -26.22 28.21
C LYS A 118 8.91 -26.43 28.83
N ASN A 119 9.79 -25.41 28.94
CA ASN A 119 11.19 -25.59 29.38
C ASN A 119 11.79 -24.48 30.27
N LYS A 120 11.03 -23.76 31.10
CA LYS A 120 11.61 -22.81 32.08
C LYS A 120 11.12 -23.05 33.50
N SER A 121 11.97 -23.71 34.28
CA SER A 121 11.87 -23.86 35.73
C SER A 121 11.98 -22.50 36.45
N GLY A 122 10.99 -22.17 37.28
CA GLY A 122 11.11 -21.30 38.47
C GLY A 122 11.44 -19.81 38.33
N LYS A 123 11.77 -19.27 37.14
CA LYS A 123 12.17 -17.86 37.01
C LYS A 123 10.94 -16.93 36.85
N LEU A 124 10.83 -15.90 37.71
CA LEU A 124 9.79 -14.88 37.58
C LEU A 124 9.92 -14.16 36.21
N PRO A 125 8.78 -13.85 35.55
CA PRO A 125 8.79 -13.15 34.28
C PRO A 125 9.33 -11.73 34.44
N THR A 126 10.12 -11.30 33.46
CA THR A 126 10.65 -9.93 33.37
C THR A 126 9.53 -8.93 33.04
N GLU A 127 9.73 -7.64 33.34
CA GLU A 127 8.78 -6.59 32.97
C GLU A 127 8.44 -6.60 31.48
N LYS A 128 9.45 -6.81 30.62
CA LYS A 128 9.25 -6.94 29.17
C LYS A 128 8.31 -8.09 28.82
N GLU A 129 8.48 -9.26 29.41
CA GLU A 129 7.62 -10.42 29.18
C GLU A 129 6.19 -10.18 29.67
N ILE A 130 6.03 -9.49 30.81
CA ILE A 130 4.70 -9.09 31.31
C ILE A 130 4.01 -8.14 30.31
N GLN A 131 4.73 -7.11 29.84
CA GLN A 131 4.19 -6.16 28.85
C GLN A 131 3.79 -6.85 27.54
N GLN A 132 4.59 -7.80 27.07
CA GLN A 132 4.27 -8.56 25.86
C GLN A 132 3.03 -9.44 26.03
N ARG A 133 2.84 -10.05 27.22
CA ARG A 133 1.62 -10.81 27.54
C ARG A 133 0.37 -9.92 27.61
N VAL A 134 0.50 -8.72 28.18
CA VAL A 134 -0.58 -7.71 28.18
C VAL A 134 -0.94 -7.31 26.75
N ALA A 135 0.05 -6.97 25.92
CA ALA A 135 -0.18 -6.68 24.51
C ALA A 135 -0.83 -7.84 23.74
N ARG A 136 -0.49 -9.08 24.09
CA ARG A 136 -1.11 -10.26 23.49
C ARG A 136 -2.58 -10.41 23.93
N SER A 137 -2.91 -10.05 25.16
CA SER A 137 -4.31 -10.01 25.59
C SER A 137 -5.07 -8.92 24.84
N LEU A 138 -4.47 -7.74 24.63
CA LEU A 138 -5.08 -6.65 23.86
C LEU A 138 -5.35 -7.04 22.41
N ILE A 139 -4.39 -7.69 21.73
CA ILE A 139 -4.60 -8.11 20.33
C ILE A 139 -5.70 -9.17 20.19
N LEU A 140 -5.92 -10.00 21.22
CA LEU A 140 -6.99 -10.99 21.26
C LEU A 140 -8.37 -10.38 21.53
N GLN A 141 -8.42 -9.15 22.05
CA GLN A 141 -9.66 -8.37 22.27
C GLN A 141 -10.07 -7.55 21.03
N ILE A 142 -9.38 -7.72 19.90
CA ILE A 142 -9.79 -7.08 18.64
C ILE A 142 -11.07 -7.76 18.17
N ASN A 143 -12.20 -7.09 18.39
CA ASN A 143 -13.55 -7.59 18.08
C ASN A 143 -13.85 -7.57 16.57
N CYS A 144 -13.08 -6.81 15.78
CA CYS A 144 -13.23 -6.74 14.33
C CYS A 144 -11.84 -6.73 13.69
N VAL A 145 -11.42 -7.88 13.19
CA VAL A 145 -10.45 -7.94 12.10
C VAL A 145 -11.29 -7.92 10.84
N ALA A 146 -11.14 -6.89 10.00
CA ALA A 146 -11.60 -6.93 8.63
C ALA A 146 -10.40 -7.37 7.77
N PRO A 147 -10.09 -8.68 7.67
CA PRO A 147 -9.01 -9.11 6.81
C PRO A 147 -9.44 -8.87 5.37
N ILE A 148 -9.05 -7.74 4.79
CA ILE A 148 -9.08 -7.56 3.35
C ILE A 148 -7.82 -8.25 2.80
N LEU A 149 -7.81 -9.59 2.88
CA LEU A 149 -6.78 -10.41 2.28
C LEU A 149 -7.07 -10.51 0.78
N MET A 150 -6.38 -9.70 -0.01
CA MET A 150 -6.42 -9.80 -1.46
C MET A 150 -5.51 -10.94 -1.92
N PHE A 151 -5.97 -12.18 -1.82
CA PHE A 151 -5.22 -13.35 -2.31
C PHE A 151 -5.03 -13.38 -3.82
N ARG A 152 -5.80 -12.56 -4.55
CA ARG A 152 -5.77 -12.48 -6.01
C ARG A 152 -5.51 -11.05 -6.42
N ASN A 153 -4.43 -10.84 -7.17
CA ASN A 153 -4.10 -9.54 -7.73
C ASN A 153 -5.21 -9.00 -8.63
N GLU A 154 -5.95 -9.86 -9.32
CA GLU A 154 -7.15 -9.49 -10.09
C GLU A 154 -8.19 -8.73 -9.24
N VAL A 155 -8.44 -9.22 -8.02
CA VAL A 155 -9.40 -8.61 -7.10
C VAL A 155 -8.88 -7.27 -6.59
N ARG A 156 -7.58 -7.19 -6.27
CA ARG A 156 -6.89 -5.93 -5.93
C ARG A 156 -7.04 -4.92 -7.06
N THR A 157 -6.74 -5.31 -8.30
CA THR A 157 -6.84 -4.45 -9.48
C THR A 157 -8.27 -3.96 -9.71
N GLN A 158 -9.27 -4.84 -9.61
CA GLN A 158 -10.67 -4.43 -9.74
C GLN A 158 -11.10 -3.45 -8.63
N LEU A 159 -10.66 -3.68 -7.39
CA LEU A 159 -10.98 -2.80 -6.28
C LEU A 159 -10.25 -1.46 -6.35
N ASN A 160 -9.08 -1.39 -6.99
CA ASN A 160 -8.40 -0.13 -7.31
C ASN A 160 -9.08 0.60 -8.48
N ASN A 161 -9.56 -0.13 -9.49
CA ASN A 161 -10.21 0.46 -10.66
C ASN A 161 -11.56 1.11 -10.33
N LYS A 162 -12.37 0.49 -9.46
CA LYS A 162 -13.70 1.02 -9.06
C LYS A 162 -13.68 2.49 -8.57
N PRO A 163 -12.90 2.86 -7.53
CA PRO A 163 -12.84 4.23 -7.05
C PRO A 163 -12.22 5.18 -8.08
N ALA A 164 -11.23 4.74 -8.86
CA ALA A 164 -10.65 5.55 -9.93
C ALA A 164 -11.69 5.90 -11.01
N ILE A 165 -12.46 4.92 -11.48
CA ILE A 165 -13.53 5.12 -12.46
C ILE A 165 -14.64 6.02 -11.89
N HIS A 166 -15.04 5.79 -10.65
CA HIS A 166 -16.06 6.60 -9.99
C HIS A 166 -15.61 8.06 -9.87
N ASN A 167 -14.36 8.31 -9.45
CA ASN A 167 -13.80 9.64 -9.35
C ASN A 167 -13.69 10.32 -10.72
N ALA A 168 -13.27 9.57 -11.75
CA ALA A 168 -13.24 10.06 -13.13
C ALA A 168 -14.62 10.58 -13.57
N ALA A 169 -15.68 9.81 -13.30
CA ALA A 169 -17.05 10.20 -13.63
C ALA A 169 -17.50 11.46 -12.87
N GLN A 170 -17.14 11.60 -11.59
CA GLN A 170 -17.48 12.79 -10.79
C GLN A 170 -16.76 14.06 -11.27
N LEU A 171 -15.50 13.94 -11.69
CA LEU A 171 -14.69 15.06 -12.14
C LEU A 171 -14.83 15.35 -13.65
N GLY A 172 -15.63 14.56 -14.37
CA GLY A 172 -15.79 14.68 -15.83
C GLY A 172 -14.53 14.29 -16.61
N HIS A 173 -13.64 13.50 -16.01
CA HIS A 173 -12.45 12.99 -16.69
C HIS A 173 -12.76 11.72 -17.47
N VAL A 174 -12.15 11.60 -18.65
CA VAL A 174 -12.23 10.39 -19.46
C VAL A 174 -11.17 9.40 -18.98
N PRO A 175 -11.54 8.17 -18.57
CA PRO A 175 -10.57 7.15 -18.20
C PRO A 175 -9.70 6.77 -19.39
N MET A 176 -8.40 6.61 -19.15
CA MET A 176 -7.43 6.17 -20.14
C MET A 176 -6.88 4.81 -19.73
N VAL A 177 -6.79 3.87 -20.67
CA VAL A 177 -6.22 2.53 -20.40
C VAL A 177 -5.02 2.33 -21.31
N CYS A 178 -3.85 2.15 -20.71
CA CYS A 178 -2.67 1.69 -21.43
C CYS A 178 -2.80 0.20 -21.73
N ILE A 179 -2.63 -0.16 -23.00
CA ILE A 179 -2.65 -1.55 -23.45
C ILE A 179 -1.20 -2.04 -23.55
N ALA A 180 -0.90 -3.21 -23.00
CA ALA A 180 0.39 -3.86 -23.17
C ALA A 180 0.65 -4.20 -24.65
N GLN A 181 1.89 -4.04 -25.08
CA GLN A 181 2.34 -4.41 -26.41
C GLN A 181 3.28 -5.61 -26.31
N ASP A 182 2.78 -6.77 -26.70
CA ASP A 182 3.54 -8.02 -26.59
C ASP A 182 4.28 -8.34 -27.89
N THR A 183 5.52 -8.81 -27.75
CA THR A 183 6.32 -9.34 -28.85
C THR A 183 6.81 -10.76 -28.52
N CYS A 184 6.95 -11.60 -29.54
CA CYS A 184 7.53 -12.93 -29.40
C CYS A 184 8.78 -13.01 -30.29
N ASN A 185 9.94 -13.27 -29.67
CA ASN A 185 11.25 -13.27 -30.36
C ASN A 185 11.50 -11.99 -31.18
N GLY A 186 11.10 -10.83 -30.64
CA GLY A 186 11.27 -9.53 -31.28
C GLY A 186 10.29 -9.21 -32.41
N LYS A 187 9.31 -10.10 -32.69
CA LYS A 187 8.25 -9.84 -33.66
C LYS A 187 6.93 -9.48 -32.94
N PRO A 188 6.19 -8.48 -33.42
CA PRO A 188 4.87 -8.17 -32.86
C PRO A 188 3.94 -9.38 -33.03
N ILE A 189 3.08 -9.58 -32.04
CA ILE A 189 2.05 -10.61 -32.11
C ILE A 189 0.87 -10.04 -32.90
N GLU A 190 0.47 -10.73 -33.96
CA GLU A 190 -0.63 -10.28 -34.85
C GLU A 190 -1.93 -11.06 -34.62
N ASP A 191 -1.88 -12.25 -34.03
CA ASP A 191 -3.07 -13.08 -33.79
C ASP A 191 -4.00 -12.43 -32.75
N PRO A 192 -5.22 -11.99 -33.13
CA PRO A 192 -6.15 -11.31 -32.23
C PRO A 192 -6.58 -12.16 -31.02
N ILE A 193 -6.65 -13.48 -31.19
CA ILE A 193 -7.05 -14.41 -30.12
C ILE A 193 -5.93 -14.48 -29.08
N LEU A 194 -4.69 -14.57 -29.54
CA LEU A 194 -3.51 -14.59 -28.69
C LEU A 194 -3.36 -13.26 -27.95
N ILE A 195 -3.47 -12.12 -28.64
CA ILE A 195 -3.42 -10.77 -28.04
C ILE A 195 -4.43 -10.65 -26.91
N LYS A 196 -5.71 -10.97 -27.19
CA LYS A 196 -6.77 -10.87 -26.16
C LYS A 196 -6.43 -11.67 -24.92
N LYS A 197 -5.92 -12.89 -25.07
CA LYS A 197 -5.61 -13.75 -23.94
C LYS A 197 -4.37 -13.32 -23.16
N LEU A 198 -3.36 -12.76 -23.83
CA LEU A 198 -2.22 -12.15 -23.14
C LEU A 198 -2.65 -10.96 -22.29
N LEU A 199 -3.57 -10.12 -22.81
CA LEU A 199 -4.14 -9.01 -22.05
C LEU A 199 -4.93 -9.45 -20.81
N GLU A 200 -5.53 -10.64 -20.85
CA GLU A 200 -6.30 -11.24 -19.75
C GLU A 200 -5.44 -12.03 -18.74
N LEU A 201 -4.14 -12.22 -18.99
CA LEU A 201 -3.26 -12.92 -18.05
C LEU A 201 -3.16 -12.18 -16.71
N SER A 202 -3.12 -12.95 -15.63
CA SER A 202 -2.84 -12.40 -14.31
C SER A 202 -1.43 -11.79 -14.27
N ASP A 203 -1.29 -10.61 -13.66
CA ASP A 203 -0.02 -9.91 -13.48
C ASP A 203 1.11 -10.77 -12.84
N ASN A 204 0.77 -11.77 -12.02
CA ASN A 204 1.74 -12.74 -11.48
C ASN A 204 2.45 -13.60 -12.54
N LYS A 205 1.84 -13.78 -13.73
CA LYS A 205 2.41 -14.55 -14.84
C LYS A 205 3.21 -13.67 -15.81
N THR A 206 3.18 -12.36 -15.62
CA THR A 206 3.75 -11.35 -16.51
C THR A 206 4.69 -10.40 -15.76
N GLU A 207 5.40 -10.92 -14.74
CA GLU A 207 6.37 -10.16 -13.93
C GLU A 207 5.77 -8.86 -13.35
N HIS A 208 4.51 -8.94 -12.89
CA HIS A 208 3.73 -7.85 -12.32
C HIS A 208 3.35 -6.70 -13.29
N LEU A 209 3.51 -6.89 -14.60
CA LEU A 209 2.98 -5.97 -15.61
C LEU A 209 1.59 -6.40 -16.08
N PRO A 210 0.52 -5.63 -15.82
CA PRO A 210 -0.81 -5.98 -16.29
C PRO A 210 -0.97 -5.71 -17.79
N GLY A 211 -1.81 -6.51 -18.46
CA GLY A 211 -2.17 -6.29 -19.86
C GLY A 211 -2.94 -5.00 -20.11
N LEU A 212 -3.78 -4.59 -19.14
CA LEU A 212 -4.55 -3.35 -19.18
C LEU A 212 -4.31 -2.56 -17.89
N LEU A 213 -3.78 -1.34 -18.03
CA LEU A 213 -3.48 -0.46 -16.89
C LEU A 213 -4.29 0.85 -16.99
N LEU A 214 -5.14 1.09 -15.98
CA LEU A 214 -6.01 2.26 -15.90
C LEU A 214 -5.27 3.51 -15.39
N PHE A 215 -5.53 4.63 -16.04
CA PHE A 215 -5.06 5.96 -15.69
C PHE A 215 -6.23 6.96 -15.68
N VAL A 216 -6.29 7.77 -14.63
CA VAL A 216 -7.27 8.86 -14.47
C VAL A 216 -6.53 10.09 -13.97
N PRO A 217 -6.59 11.25 -14.66
CA PRO A 217 -5.97 12.48 -14.18
C PRO A 217 -6.32 12.77 -12.72
N GLY A 218 -5.31 13.14 -11.92
CA GLY A 218 -5.45 13.36 -10.49
C GLY A 218 -5.30 12.12 -9.62
N MET A 219 -5.15 10.91 -10.18
CA MET A 219 -4.93 9.71 -9.37
C MET A 219 -3.55 9.72 -8.69
N PRO A 220 -3.43 9.24 -7.43
CA PRO A 220 -2.14 9.05 -6.78
C PRO A 220 -1.30 8.01 -7.53
N ALA A 221 -0.01 8.29 -7.66
CA ALA A 221 0.99 7.39 -8.24
C ALA A 221 2.18 7.25 -7.29
N ILE A 222 2.82 6.08 -7.29
CA ILE A 222 4.02 5.80 -6.50
C ILE A 222 5.09 5.26 -7.43
N LEU A 223 6.28 5.83 -7.35
CA LEU A 223 7.44 5.27 -8.04
C LEU A 223 7.88 3.99 -7.33
N THR A 224 7.99 2.90 -8.08
CA THR A 224 8.40 1.58 -7.55
C THR A 224 9.89 1.32 -7.71
N GLN A 225 10.62 2.22 -8.38
CA GLN A 225 12.04 2.08 -8.69
C GLN A 225 12.77 3.42 -8.52
N ASN A 226 14.08 3.34 -8.32
CA ASN A 226 14.94 4.53 -8.29
C ASN A 226 15.28 4.93 -9.72
N ILE A 227 14.88 6.14 -10.13
CA ILE A 227 15.18 6.70 -11.45
C ILE A 227 16.38 7.64 -11.35
N ALA A 228 16.33 8.61 -10.43
CA ALA A 228 17.33 9.65 -10.25
C ALA A 228 17.37 10.08 -8.78
N ILE A 229 18.32 9.55 -8.01
CA ILE A 229 18.39 9.73 -6.55
C ILE A 229 18.67 11.19 -6.21
N GLU A 230 19.55 11.83 -6.97
CA GLU A 230 19.94 13.24 -6.86
C GLU A 230 18.76 14.20 -7.04
N LEU A 231 17.78 13.82 -7.88
CA LEU A 231 16.54 14.56 -8.11
C LEU A 231 15.40 14.16 -7.15
N ARG A 232 15.67 13.23 -6.21
CA ARG A 232 14.70 12.57 -5.32
C ARG A 232 13.64 11.72 -6.04
N LEU A 233 13.93 11.24 -7.25
CA LEU A 233 13.08 10.27 -7.93
C LEU A 233 13.46 8.86 -7.49
N ILE A 234 13.03 8.52 -6.27
CA ILE A 234 13.38 7.26 -5.58
C ILE A 234 12.14 6.39 -5.34
N ASN A 235 12.34 5.09 -5.19
CA ASN A 235 11.30 4.13 -4.84
C ASN A 235 10.54 4.60 -3.58
N GLY A 236 9.21 4.58 -3.66
CA GLY A 236 8.28 5.00 -2.62
C GLY A 236 7.95 6.49 -2.62
N ILE A 237 8.47 7.30 -3.57
CA ILE A 237 8.02 8.69 -3.68
C ILE A 237 6.66 8.75 -4.38
N ASN A 238 5.76 9.55 -3.80
CA ASN A 238 4.42 9.77 -4.31
C ASN A 238 4.40 10.93 -5.31
N GLY A 239 3.51 10.80 -6.28
CA GLY A 239 3.15 11.87 -7.20
C GLY A 239 1.68 11.80 -7.56
N ILE A 240 1.26 12.74 -8.39
CA ILE A 240 -0.10 12.82 -8.94
C ILE A 240 0.03 12.61 -10.44
N PHE A 241 -0.67 11.61 -10.97
CA PHE A 241 -0.72 11.40 -12.41
C PHE A 241 -1.50 12.54 -13.08
N GLN A 242 -0.91 13.15 -14.10
CA GLN A 242 -1.50 14.26 -14.83
C GLN A 242 -2.04 13.81 -16.20
N GLN A 243 -1.17 13.24 -17.04
CA GLN A 243 -1.54 12.84 -18.40
C GLN A 243 -0.63 11.76 -18.97
N LEU A 244 -1.11 11.08 -20.01
CA LEU A 244 -0.31 10.17 -20.83
C LEU A 244 0.14 10.89 -22.11
N VAL A 245 1.38 10.62 -22.53
CA VAL A 245 1.91 11.10 -23.81
C VAL A 245 2.16 9.90 -24.71
N TYR A 246 1.58 9.92 -25.90
CA TYR A 246 1.53 8.80 -26.84
C TYR A 246 1.63 9.30 -28.29
N GLN A 247 1.95 8.39 -29.23
CA GLN A 247 2.05 8.74 -30.66
C GLN A 247 0.68 9.08 -31.27
N ALA A 248 0.66 9.85 -32.37
CA ALA A 248 -0.53 10.04 -33.18
C ALA A 248 -1.15 8.68 -33.61
N ASP A 249 -2.47 8.62 -33.71
CA ASP A 249 -3.25 7.44 -34.12
C ASP A 249 -3.14 6.23 -33.18
N SER A 250 -2.83 6.46 -31.90
CA SER A 250 -2.66 5.39 -30.89
C SER A 250 -3.87 5.17 -30.00
N VAL A 251 -4.94 5.94 -30.19
CA VAL A 251 -6.13 5.93 -29.35
C VAL A 251 -7.26 5.19 -30.07
N SER A 252 -7.79 4.15 -29.43
CA SER A 252 -9.02 3.48 -29.83
C SER A 252 -10.08 3.66 -28.75
N THR A 253 -11.34 3.70 -29.17
CA THR A 253 -12.51 3.69 -28.27
C THR A 253 -13.24 2.35 -28.31
N ASP A 254 -12.67 1.37 -29.01
CA ASP A 254 -13.25 0.04 -29.11
C ASP A 254 -13.18 -0.65 -27.75
N VAL A 255 -14.31 -1.18 -27.30
CA VAL A 255 -14.41 -1.81 -25.98
C VAL A 255 -13.61 -3.11 -25.98
N LEU A 256 -12.40 -3.07 -25.42
CA LEU A 256 -11.55 -4.25 -25.24
C LEU A 256 -11.90 -5.03 -23.97
N SER A 257 -12.53 -4.37 -23.00
CA SER A 257 -12.92 -4.98 -21.72
C SER A 257 -14.20 -4.37 -21.19
N GLU A 258 -15.15 -5.22 -20.81
CA GLU A 258 -16.41 -4.82 -20.17
C GLU A 258 -16.21 -4.21 -18.77
N ILE A 259 -14.99 -4.28 -18.22
CA ILE A 259 -14.63 -3.76 -16.89
C ILE A 259 -14.60 -2.23 -16.89
N PHE A 260 -14.31 -1.61 -18.02
CA PHE A 260 -14.14 -0.16 -18.13
C PHE A 260 -15.38 0.52 -18.76
N PRO A 261 -15.66 1.79 -18.44
CA PRO A 261 -16.75 2.56 -19.05
C PRO A 261 -16.64 2.64 -20.58
N LYS A 262 -17.78 2.78 -21.27
CA LYS A 262 -17.82 2.86 -22.75
C LYS A 262 -17.06 4.05 -23.35
N ASN A 263 -16.86 5.12 -22.60
CA ASN A 263 -16.12 6.30 -23.05
C ASN A 263 -14.60 6.19 -22.80
N THR A 264 -14.12 5.04 -22.33
CA THR A 264 -12.69 4.82 -22.05
C THR A 264 -11.86 4.93 -23.33
N GLN A 265 -10.74 5.64 -23.23
CA GLN A 265 -9.75 5.72 -24.30
C GLN A 265 -8.68 4.66 -24.08
N TYR A 266 -8.47 3.81 -25.06
CA TYR A 266 -7.43 2.79 -25.02
C TYR A 266 -6.22 3.24 -25.83
N ILE A 267 -5.04 3.22 -25.20
CA ILE A 267 -3.80 3.77 -25.73
C ILE A 267 -2.84 2.62 -26.02
N HIS A 268 -2.47 2.47 -27.30
CA HIS A 268 -1.59 1.40 -27.76
C HIS A 268 -0.09 1.78 -27.68
N ARG A 269 0.31 2.95 -28.21
CA ARG A 269 1.73 3.36 -28.32
C ARG A 269 2.06 4.49 -27.36
N LEU A 270 2.11 4.14 -26.08
CA LEU A 270 2.49 5.07 -25.00
C LEU A 270 3.99 5.36 -25.04
N LEU A 271 4.36 6.64 -24.90
CA LEU A 271 5.75 7.07 -24.79
C LEU A 271 6.15 7.22 -23.32
N TYR A 272 5.38 8.00 -22.55
CA TYR A 272 5.61 8.21 -21.12
C TYR A 272 4.34 8.74 -20.42
N ALA A 273 4.31 8.59 -19.10
CA ALA A 273 3.32 9.21 -18.23
C ALA A 273 3.92 10.45 -17.56
N LEU A 274 3.16 11.55 -17.51
CA LEU A 274 3.55 12.76 -16.79
C LEU A 274 3.00 12.70 -15.37
N ILE A 275 3.91 12.66 -14.40
CA ILE A 275 3.61 12.59 -12.98
C ILE A 275 4.12 13.84 -12.29
N GLU A 276 3.25 14.54 -11.57
CA GLU A 276 3.65 15.67 -10.73
C GLU A 276 4.20 15.14 -9.41
N ILE A 277 5.49 15.39 -9.14
CA ILE A 277 6.18 14.94 -7.93
C ILE A 277 6.61 16.16 -7.14
N ALA A 278 5.75 16.62 -6.23
CA ALA A 278 5.94 17.86 -5.49
C ALA A 278 7.23 17.89 -4.63
N LYS A 279 7.72 16.71 -4.20
CA LYS A 279 8.92 16.52 -3.37
C LYS A 279 10.21 16.34 -4.18
N SER A 280 10.12 16.31 -5.51
CA SER A 280 11.29 16.25 -6.40
C SER A 280 12.11 17.54 -6.31
N LYS A 281 13.40 17.47 -6.66
CA LYS A 281 14.28 18.64 -6.77
C LYS A 281 14.32 19.23 -8.18
N ILE A 282 13.29 18.95 -8.99
CA ILE A 282 13.20 19.42 -10.36
C ILE A 282 12.61 20.84 -10.34
N GLU A 283 13.51 21.82 -10.30
CA GLU A 283 13.18 23.25 -10.24
C GLU A 283 13.18 23.93 -11.61
N SER A 284 13.92 23.36 -12.58
CA SER A 284 14.00 23.86 -13.95
C SER A 284 12.97 23.20 -14.86
N ASN A 285 12.41 23.97 -15.80
CA ASN A 285 11.62 23.41 -16.90
C ASN A 285 12.51 22.47 -17.73
N LEU A 286 12.35 21.15 -17.56
CA LEU A 286 12.89 20.15 -18.48
C LEU A 286 12.27 20.43 -19.85
N GLU A 287 12.98 21.18 -20.70
CA GLU A 287 12.60 21.42 -22.10
C GLU A 287 11.11 21.78 -22.25
N GLU A 288 10.68 22.85 -21.58
CA GLU A 288 9.29 23.38 -21.59
C GLU A 288 8.27 22.70 -20.66
N LEU A 289 8.62 21.62 -19.97
CA LEU A 289 7.73 21.03 -18.96
C LEU A 289 7.60 21.92 -17.73
N GLN A 290 6.40 21.94 -17.13
CA GLN A 290 6.16 22.67 -15.88
C GLN A 290 7.06 22.13 -14.75
N PRO A 291 7.49 22.98 -13.79
CA PRO A 291 8.29 22.55 -12.66
C PRO A 291 7.62 21.39 -11.92
N LYS A 292 8.42 20.43 -11.42
CA LYS A 292 7.98 19.21 -10.70
C LYS A 292 7.18 18.19 -11.52
N LEU A 293 6.93 18.44 -12.80
CA LEU A 293 6.34 17.46 -13.71
C LEU A 293 7.44 16.55 -14.26
N VAL A 294 7.29 15.25 -14.04
CA VAL A 294 8.31 14.25 -14.33
C VAL A 294 7.79 13.27 -15.38
N PRO A 295 8.48 13.14 -16.53
CA PRO A 295 8.16 12.11 -17.50
C PRO A 295 8.67 10.75 -17.00
N ILE A 296 7.74 9.80 -16.83
CA ILE A 296 8.03 8.43 -16.44
C ILE A 296 7.88 7.53 -17.67
N PRO A 297 8.96 6.94 -18.19
CA PRO A 297 8.91 6.12 -19.40
C PRO A 297 8.18 4.80 -19.13
N VAL A 298 7.73 4.17 -20.23
CA VAL A 298 7.21 2.80 -20.20
C VAL A 298 8.28 1.79 -19.79
N ILE A 299 7.85 0.68 -19.19
CA ILE A 299 8.73 -0.40 -18.75
C ILE A 299 8.42 -1.64 -19.60
N GLU A 300 9.46 -2.36 -19.98
CA GLU A 300 9.37 -3.64 -20.69
C GLU A 300 9.86 -4.77 -19.76
N GLN A 301 9.21 -5.93 -19.87
CA GLN A 301 9.63 -7.16 -19.18
C GLN A 301 9.51 -8.36 -20.10
N THR A 302 10.39 -9.34 -19.92
CA THR A 302 10.34 -10.62 -20.63
C THR A 302 9.83 -11.70 -19.68
N PHE A 303 8.77 -12.39 -20.07
CA PHE A 303 8.18 -13.48 -19.29
C PHE A 303 7.99 -14.73 -20.16
N ARG A 304 7.70 -15.87 -19.51
CA ARG A 304 7.37 -17.13 -20.17
C ARG A 304 5.98 -17.57 -19.75
N VAL A 305 5.16 -17.96 -20.72
CA VAL A 305 3.82 -18.48 -20.48
C VAL A 305 3.74 -19.90 -21.04
N ASP A 306 3.07 -20.79 -20.30
CA ASP A 306 2.73 -22.10 -20.83
C ASP A 306 1.63 -21.93 -21.89
N VAL A 307 1.82 -22.55 -23.05
CA VAL A 307 0.85 -22.51 -24.16
C VAL A 307 -0.53 -23.01 -23.71
N SER A 308 -0.61 -23.90 -22.72
CA SER A 308 -1.88 -24.38 -22.16
C SER A 308 -2.65 -23.35 -21.34
N ASP A 309 -1.97 -22.35 -20.78
CA ASP A 309 -2.61 -21.22 -20.10
C ASP A 309 -3.25 -20.25 -21.09
N VAL A 310 -2.68 -20.18 -22.30
CA VAL A 310 -3.15 -19.30 -23.38
C VAL A 310 -4.14 -20.05 -24.28
N PHE A 311 -3.94 -21.31 -24.59
CA PHE A 311 -4.88 -22.12 -25.37
C PHE A 311 -5.29 -23.32 -24.50
N PRO A 312 -6.35 -23.20 -23.69
CA PRO A 312 -6.85 -24.35 -22.96
C PRO A 312 -7.20 -25.43 -23.97
N LYS A 313 -6.60 -26.62 -23.82
CA LYS A 313 -6.89 -27.78 -24.68
C LYS A 313 -8.41 -27.93 -24.77
N ASP A 314 -8.95 -27.95 -25.99
CA ASP A 314 -10.33 -28.31 -26.22
C ASP A 314 -10.64 -29.54 -25.38
N LYS A 315 -11.64 -29.44 -24.50
CA LYS A 315 -12.20 -30.61 -23.81
C LYS A 315 -12.58 -31.57 -24.92
N LYS A 316 -11.76 -32.60 -25.14
CA LYS A 316 -12.05 -33.70 -26.06
C LYS A 316 -13.52 -34.06 -25.86
N SER A 317 -14.32 -33.84 -26.90
CA SER A 317 -15.65 -34.39 -27.00
C SER A 317 -15.51 -35.88 -26.68
N LYS A 318 -16.15 -36.31 -25.58
CA LYS A 318 -16.44 -37.72 -25.40
C LYS A 318 -17.46 -38.07 -26.49
N SER A 319 -16.96 -38.48 -27.66
CA SER A 319 -17.73 -39.28 -28.60
C SER A 319 -17.67 -40.71 -28.08
N ASN A 320 -18.87 -41.30 -28.01
CA ASN A 320 -19.13 -42.70 -27.63
C ASN A 320 -18.38 -43.68 -28.52
#